data_AF-A0A957E342-F1
#
_entry.id   AF-A0A957E342-F1
#
_cell.length_a   1.000
_cell.length_b   1.000
_cell.length_c   1.000
_cell.angle_alpha   90.00
_cell.angle_beta   90.00
_cell.angle_gamma   90.00
#
_symmetry.space_group_name_H-M   'P 1'
#
loop_
_entity.id
_entity.type
_entity.pdbx_description
1 polymer ?
#
loop_
_entity_poly.entity_id
_entity_poly.type
_entity_poly.pdbx_seq_one_letter_code
_entity_poly.pdbx_strand_id
1 'polypeptide(L)'
;EGGVWALASSDRTGDALRQQAQRLPELERPHILIGSLPELTTLLTLRGEADLRFDRIIGRNVFTRDVGRLPETLVELKELLGENGRFCFIQMIPRHTQRLYKLVDWTGHDELSARVTAVEEAIYHDASDPLVNWDENDLLAAFGTEVEILVEQQVEERSVTESQIERWFTLDTSERVSYADHLVAAGISKPELDLTKRLYQRGLVSQVVRWETKFAYITTSKQ
;
A
#
# COMPACT_ATOMS: atom_id res chain seq x y z
N GLU A 1 19.34 -11.60 25.78
CA GLU A 1 18.46 -12.49 25.01
C GLU A 1 17.83 -11.67 23.90
N GLY A 2 17.66 -12.23 22.71
CA GLY A 2 17.00 -11.57 21.58
C GLY A 2 15.54 -11.99 21.48
N GLY A 3 14.72 -11.18 20.82
CA GLY A 3 13.30 -11.47 20.62
C GLY A 3 12.75 -10.78 19.38
N VAL A 4 11.51 -11.09 19.03
CA VAL A 4 10.78 -10.47 17.92
C VAL A 4 9.55 -9.77 18.47
N TRP A 5 9.31 -8.54 18.03
CA TRP A 5 8.09 -7.80 18.30
C TRP A 5 7.34 -7.59 16.99
N ALA A 6 6.03 -7.77 17.03
CA ALA A 6 5.16 -7.50 15.88
C ALA A 6 4.04 -6.55 16.30
N LEU A 7 3.88 -5.46 15.54
CA LEU A 7 2.82 -4.49 15.73
C LEU A 7 1.67 -4.81 14.77
N ALA A 8 0.51 -5.15 15.33
CA ALA A 8 -0.72 -5.41 14.59
C ALA A 8 -1.65 -4.19 14.64
N SER A 9 -2.20 -3.79 13.50
CA SER A 9 -3.10 -2.63 13.41
C SER A 9 -4.52 -2.86 13.96
N SER A 10 -4.85 -4.08 14.36
CA SER A 10 -6.16 -4.43 14.93
C SER A 10 -6.08 -5.69 15.78
N ASP A 11 -7.06 -5.86 16.68
CA ASP A 11 -7.22 -7.08 17.48
C ASP A 11 -7.31 -8.32 16.60
N ARG A 12 -8.10 -8.25 15.51
CA ARG A 12 -8.26 -9.36 14.56
C ARG A 12 -6.92 -9.81 13.98
N THR A 13 -6.08 -8.86 13.56
CA THR A 13 -4.75 -9.19 13.03
C THR A 13 -3.84 -9.72 14.13
N GLY A 14 -3.89 -9.12 15.32
CA GLY A 14 -3.09 -9.54 16.48
C GLY A 14 -3.41 -10.98 16.91
N ASP A 15 -4.69 -11.34 16.98
CA ASP A 15 -5.12 -12.69 17.36
C ASP A 15 -4.73 -13.73 16.32
N ALA A 16 -4.83 -13.39 15.02
CA ALA A 16 -4.34 -14.26 13.95
C ALA A 16 -2.83 -14.52 14.09
N LEU A 17 -2.02 -13.50 14.40
CA LEU A 17 -0.58 -13.65 14.63
C LEU A 17 -0.29 -14.52 15.87
N ARG A 18 -1.02 -14.32 16.98
CA ARG A 18 -0.88 -15.15 18.18
C ARG A 18 -1.19 -16.62 17.90
N GLN A 19 -2.26 -16.90 17.16
CA GLN A 19 -2.62 -18.28 16.76
C GLN A 19 -1.53 -18.92 15.90
N GLN A 20 -0.94 -18.17 14.96
CA GLN A 20 0.18 -18.66 14.16
C GLN A 20 1.42 -18.94 15.02
N ALA A 21 1.74 -18.04 15.95
CA ALA A 21 2.88 -18.14 16.86
C ALA A 21 2.81 -19.34 17.81
N GLN A 22 1.62 -19.87 18.14
CA GLN A 22 1.49 -21.06 18.98
C GLN A 22 2.21 -22.30 18.40
N ARG A 23 2.42 -22.32 17.08
CA ARG A 23 3.16 -23.38 16.37
C ARG A 23 4.69 -23.29 16.56
N LEU A 24 5.18 -22.17 17.11
CA LEU A 24 6.60 -21.94 17.36
C LEU A 24 6.98 -22.38 18.79
N PRO A 25 8.23 -22.81 19.01
CA PRO A 25 8.82 -22.95 20.34
C PRO A 25 8.63 -21.67 21.16
N GLU A 26 8.44 -21.80 22.48
CA GLU A 26 8.10 -20.66 23.35
C GLU A 26 9.08 -19.49 23.24
N LEU A 27 10.39 -19.78 23.19
CA LEU A 27 11.45 -18.78 23.06
C LEU A 27 11.48 -18.07 21.70
N GLU A 28 10.83 -18.62 20.67
CA GLU A 28 10.78 -18.04 19.32
C GLU A 28 9.48 -17.27 19.06
N ARG A 29 8.55 -17.24 20.03
CA ARG A 29 7.26 -16.58 19.86
C ARG A 29 7.43 -15.07 19.88
N PRO A 30 6.91 -14.35 18.87
CA PRO A 30 6.96 -12.90 18.89
C PRO A 30 6.06 -12.29 19.97
N HIS A 31 6.49 -11.18 20.54
CA HIS A 31 5.66 -10.31 21.35
C HIS A 31 4.71 -9.51 20.44
N ILE A 32 3.41 -9.84 20.50
CA ILE A 32 2.39 -9.17 19.68
C ILE A 32 1.86 -7.94 20.41
N LEU A 33 2.06 -6.77 19.81
CA LEU A 33 1.50 -5.47 20.20
C LEU A 33 0.31 -5.15 19.29
N ILE A 34 -0.69 -4.44 19.80
CA ILE A 34 -1.84 -3.99 19.01
C ILE A 34 -1.93 -2.47 19.11
N GLY A 35 -1.95 -1.81 17.95
CA GLY A 35 -2.02 -0.36 17.84
C GLY A 35 -1.47 0.14 16.51
N SER A 36 -1.22 1.45 16.45
CA SER A 36 -0.63 2.13 15.30
C SER A 36 0.85 2.40 15.51
N LEU A 37 1.56 2.69 14.41
CA LEU A 37 3.00 2.95 14.46
C LEU A 37 3.38 4.13 15.37
N PRO A 38 2.66 5.27 15.37
CA PRO A 38 2.94 6.36 16.30
C PRO A 38 2.74 5.99 17.79
N GLU A 39 1.98 4.94 18.10
CA GLU A 39 1.75 4.48 19.47
C GLU A 39 2.82 3.50 19.95
N LEU A 40 3.74 3.06 19.08
CA LEU A 40 4.69 1.98 19.38
C LEU A 40 5.51 2.25 20.64
N THR A 41 6.08 3.44 20.79
CA THR A 41 6.88 3.82 21.97
C THR A 41 6.05 3.80 23.25
N THR A 42 4.80 4.27 23.20
CA THR A 42 3.88 4.22 24.33
C THR A 42 3.55 2.76 24.69
N LEU A 43 3.28 1.91 23.71
CA LEU A 43 2.96 0.49 23.92
C LEU A 43 4.11 -0.27 24.58
N LEU A 44 5.36 -0.01 24.16
CA LEU A 44 6.56 -0.58 24.79
C LEU A 44 6.72 -0.08 26.24
N THR A 45 6.52 1.22 26.46
CA THR A 45 6.62 1.82 27.79
C THR A 45 5.61 1.21 28.77
N LEU A 46 4.35 1.02 28.35
CA LEU A 46 3.31 0.42 29.18
C LEU A 46 3.61 -1.03 29.61
N ARG A 47 4.51 -1.71 28.87
CA ARG A 47 4.98 -3.06 29.18
C ARG A 47 6.26 -3.09 30.01
N GLY A 48 6.80 -1.93 30.37
CA GLY A 48 8.11 -1.82 31.03
C GLY A 48 9.29 -2.06 30.08
N GLU A 49 9.08 -1.96 28.77
CA GLU A 49 10.06 -2.23 27.71
C GLU A 49 10.58 -0.91 27.08
N ALA A 50 10.60 0.20 27.83
CA ALA A 50 11.01 1.52 27.32
C ALA A 50 12.49 1.59 26.88
N ASP A 51 13.35 0.78 27.51
CA ASP A 51 14.77 0.69 27.19
C ASP A 51 15.07 -0.31 26.06
N LEU A 52 14.05 -0.95 25.50
CA LEU A 52 14.22 -1.89 24.39
C LEU A 52 14.79 -1.18 23.17
N ARG A 53 15.81 -1.76 22.54
CA ARG A 53 16.39 -1.30 21.28
C ARG A 53 16.45 -2.43 20.28
N PHE A 54 16.00 -2.16 19.07
CA PHE A 54 15.94 -3.13 17.99
C PHE A 54 17.20 -3.08 17.14
N ASP A 55 17.75 -4.25 16.83
CA ASP A 55 18.76 -4.37 15.78
C ASP A 55 18.14 -4.10 14.41
N ARG A 56 16.89 -4.51 14.19
CA ARG A 56 16.20 -4.37 12.91
C ARG A 56 14.74 -3.98 13.11
N ILE A 57 14.29 -3.01 12.34
CA ILE A 57 12.87 -2.69 12.20
C ILE A 57 12.48 -2.98 10.76
N ILE A 58 11.58 -3.95 10.59
CA ILE A 58 11.13 -4.41 9.28
C ILE A 58 9.65 -4.08 9.13
N GLY A 59 9.25 -3.59 7.97
CA GLY A 59 7.85 -3.30 7.72
C GLY A 59 7.46 -3.38 6.25
N ARG A 60 6.18 -3.71 6.00
CA ARG A 60 5.62 -3.74 4.66
C ARG A 60 4.44 -2.79 4.56
N ASN A 61 4.43 -1.94 3.54
CA ASN A 61 3.36 -0.97 3.27
C ASN A 61 3.05 -0.05 4.46
N VAL A 62 4.09 0.29 5.22
CA VAL A 62 4.01 1.06 6.47
C VAL A 62 3.51 2.50 6.22
N PHE A 63 3.77 3.04 5.04
CA PHE A 63 3.62 4.46 4.73
C PHE A 63 2.47 4.76 3.76
N THR A 64 1.65 3.75 3.46
CA THR A 64 0.64 3.79 2.39
C THR A 64 -0.44 4.86 2.56
N ARG A 65 -0.64 5.39 3.78
CA ARG A 65 -1.70 6.35 4.07
C ARG A 65 -1.24 7.79 4.24
N ASP A 66 0.04 8.01 4.53
CA ASP A 66 0.55 9.32 4.90
C ASP A 66 2.08 9.34 4.78
N VAL A 67 2.58 9.54 3.56
CA VAL A 67 4.01 9.78 3.32
C VAL A 67 4.44 11.15 3.87
N GLY A 68 3.50 12.09 4.05
CA GLY A 68 3.79 13.40 4.65
C GLY A 68 4.30 13.29 6.07
N ARG A 69 3.77 12.34 6.86
CA ARG A 69 4.22 12.04 8.24
C ARG A 69 5.42 11.10 8.33
N LEU A 70 5.98 10.70 7.19
CA LEU A 70 7.12 9.79 7.15
C LEU A 70 8.33 10.36 7.93
N PRO A 71 8.75 11.63 7.76
CA PRO A 71 9.93 12.15 8.45
C PRO A 71 9.80 12.07 9.97
N GLU A 72 8.65 12.47 10.55
CA GLU A 72 8.42 12.42 12.00
C GLU A 72 8.40 10.97 12.49
N THR A 73 7.73 10.09 11.75
CA THR A 73 7.67 8.66 12.08
C THR A 73 9.06 8.04 12.09
N LEU A 74 9.93 8.40 11.13
CA LEU A 74 11.30 7.89 11.08
C LEU A 74 12.15 8.36 12.25
N VAL A 75 11.98 9.62 12.69
CA VAL A 75 12.65 10.13 13.89
C VAL A 75 12.25 9.30 15.12
N GLU A 76 10.95 9.10 15.33
CA GLU A 76 10.44 8.29 16.45
C GLU A 76 10.96 6.86 16.42
N LEU A 77 11.00 6.24 15.24
CA LEU A 77 11.52 4.87 15.10
C LEU A 77 13.04 4.78 15.26
N LYS A 78 13.80 5.81 14.89
CA LYS A 78 15.27 5.84 15.05
C LYS A 78 15.66 5.74 16.52
N GLU A 79 14.86 6.31 17.42
CA GLU A 79 15.05 6.19 18.87
C GLU A 79 14.92 4.76 19.38
N LEU A 80 14.12 3.93 18.70
CA LEU A 80 13.94 2.51 19.01
C LEU A 80 15.05 1.62 18.44
N LEU A 81 15.95 2.13 17.59
CA LEU A 81 17.06 1.35 17.05
C LEU A 81 18.27 1.33 18.00
N GLY A 82 18.98 0.20 18.04
CA GLY A 82 20.30 0.10 18.65
C GLY A 82 21.39 0.83 17.84
N GLU A 83 22.61 0.92 18.35
CA GLU A 83 23.73 1.63 17.69
C GLU A 83 23.99 1.17 16.25
N ASN A 84 23.84 -0.13 15.98
CA ASN A 84 24.00 -0.75 14.65
C ASN A 84 22.65 -1.11 14.01
N GLY A 85 21.59 -0.44 14.46
CA GLY A 85 20.22 -0.68 14.03
C GLY A 85 19.99 -0.28 12.57
N ARG A 86 19.09 -1.02 11.90
CA ARG A 86 18.70 -0.73 10.52
C ARG A 86 17.20 -0.84 10.31
N PHE A 87 16.71 -0.01 9.40
CA PHE A 87 15.38 -0.14 8.80
C PHE A 87 15.43 -0.95 7.52
N CYS A 88 14.45 -1.81 7.33
CA CYS A 88 14.21 -2.50 6.07
C CYS A 88 12.71 -2.44 5.75
N PHE A 89 12.32 -1.61 4.79
CA PHE A 89 10.92 -1.47 4.39
C PHE A 89 10.68 -1.97 2.97
N ILE A 90 9.53 -2.59 2.76
CA ILE A 90 9.00 -2.90 1.43
C ILE A 90 7.73 -2.09 1.27
N GLN A 91 7.73 -1.15 0.35
CA GLN A 91 6.64 -0.20 0.20
C GLN A 91 6.13 -0.22 -1.24
N MET A 92 4.84 -0.52 -1.42
CA MET A 92 4.17 -0.33 -2.70
C MET A 92 4.11 1.16 -3.03
N ILE A 93 4.43 1.52 -4.29
CA ILE A 93 4.35 2.90 -4.79
C ILE A 93 2.98 3.12 -5.46
N PRO A 94 2.06 3.92 -4.86
CA PRO A 94 0.69 4.07 -5.33
C PRO A 94 0.55 4.65 -6.73
N ARG A 95 1.39 5.63 -7.08
CA ARG A 95 1.39 6.28 -8.40
C ARG A 95 1.61 5.29 -9.55
N HIS A 96 2.34 4.22 -9.27
CA HIS A 96 2.71 3.18 -10.22
C HIS A 96 1.94 1.87 -10.01
N THR A 97 0.76 1.95 -9.40
CA THR A 97 -0.16 0.81 -9.35
C THR A 97 -0.73 0.49 -10.73
N GLN A 98 -1.25 -0.74 -10.86
CA GLN A 98 -1.81 -1.26 -12.11
C GLN A 98 -2.83 -0.31 -12.72
N ARG A 99 -2.62 0.02 -14.01
CA ARG A 99 -3.62 0.70 -14.82
C ARG A 99 -4.62 -0.30 -15.38
N LEU A 100 -5.89 -0.16 -15.03
CA LEU A 100 -6.97 -1.04 -15.46
C LEU A 100 -7.24 -0.90 -16.96
N TYR A 101 -7.17 0.31 -17.52
CA TYR A 101 -7.37 0.51 -18.96
C TYR A 101 -6.39 -0.31 -19.82
N LYS A 102 -5.18 -0.62 -19.30
CA LYS A 102 -4.17 -1.45 -20.00
C LYS A 102 -4.52 -2.93 -20.04
N LEU A 103 -5.44 -3.39 -19.18
CA LEU A 103 -5.84 -4.80 -19.09
C LEU A 103 -7.03 -5.13 -20.00
N VAL A 104 -7.58 -4.14 -20.68
CA VAL A 104 -8.84 -4.24 -21.43
C VAL A 104 -8.57 -4.08 -22.91
N ASP A 105 -9.22 -4.91 -23.72
CA ASP A 105 -9.23 -4.78 -25.17
C ASP A 105 -10.25 -3.73 -25.60
N TRP A 106 -9.73 -2.63 -26.16
CA TRP A 106 -10.51 -1.48 -26.61
C TRP A 106 -10.78 -1.45 -28.11
N THR A 107 -10.49 -2.54 -28.84
CA THR A 107 -10.66 -2.60 -30.29
C THR A 107 -12.04 -2.09 -30.73
N GLY A 108 -12.07 -1.03 -31.53
CA GLY A 108 -13.31 -0.40 -32.03
C GLY A 108 -13.88 0.71 -31.12
N HIS A 109 -13.20 1.07 -30.02
CA HIS A 109 -13.63 2.06 -29.04
C HIS A 109 -12.51 3.06 -28.68
N ASP A 110 -11.68 3.44 -29.66
CA ASP A 110 -10.45 4.21 -29.44
C ASP A 110 -10.69 5.56 -28.73
N GLU A 111 -11.74 6.29 -29.09
CA GLU A 111 -12.08 7.57 -28.47
C GLU A 111 -12.46 7.42 -26.99
N LEU A 112 -13.26 6.38 -26.67
CA LEU A 112 -13.63 6.07 -25.29
C LEU A 112 -12.41 5.61 -24.48
N SER A 113 -11.55 4.79 -25.09
CA SER A 113 -10.29 4.34 -24.48
C SER A 113 -9.39 5.50 -24.11
N ALA A 114 -9.21 6.48 -25.01
CA ALA A 114 -8.40 7.66 -24.76
C ALA A 114 -8.95 8.50 -23.59
N ARG A 115 -10.27 8.69 -23.53
CA ARG A 115 -10.94 9.40 -22.43
C ARG A 115 -10.81 8.66 -21.10
N VAL A 116 -11.09 7.35 -21.07
CA VAL A 116 -10.95 6.52 -19.86
C VAL A 116 -9.50 6.50 -19.36
N THR A 117 -8.53 6.40 -20.29
CA THR A 117 -7.10 6.49 -19.98
C THR A 117 -6.76 7.83 -19.32
N ALA A 118 -7.22 8.94 -19.88
CA ALA A 118 -6.95 10.26 -19.33
C ALA A 118 -7.54 10.43 -17.93
N VAL A 119 -8.76 9.93 -17.69
CA VAL A 119 -9.39 9.97 -16.36
C VAL A 119 -8.60 9.12 -15.36
N GLU A 120 -8.25 7.89 -15.73
CA GLU A 120 -7.53 7.00 -14.83
C GLU A 120 -6.12 7.54 -14.50
N GLU A 121 -5.39 8.09 -15.47
CA GLU A 121 -4.10 8.73 -15.20
C GLU A 121 -4.25 9.97 -14.30
N ALA A 122 -5.35 10.72 -14.42
CA ALA A 122 -5.63 11.86 -13.54
C ALA A 122 -5.81 11.44 -12.08
N ILE A 123 -6.42 10.28 -11.80
CA ILE A 123 -6.55 9.74 -10.44
C ILE A 123 -5.16 9.62 -9.79
N TYR A 124 -4.21 9.00 -10.48
CA TYR A 124 -2.86 8.76 -9.95
C TYR A 124 -1.93 9.97 -10.00
N HIS A 125 -2.39 11.10 -10.57
CA HIS A 125 -1.67 12.36 -10.58
C HIS A 125 -2.37 13.45 -9.75
N ASP A 126 -3.46 13.12 -9.05
CA ASP A 126 -4.16 14.06 -8.19
C ASP A 126 -3.33 14.37 -6.94
N ALA A 127 -2.69 15.54 -6.92
CA ALA A 127 -1.90 16.02 -5.80
C ALA A 127 -2.68 16.13 -4.47
N SER A 128 -4.01 16.14 -4.53
CA SER A 128 -4.87 16.23 -3.34
C SER A 128 -5.18 14.88 -2.68
N ASP A 129 -4.90 13.76 -3.35
CA ASP A 129 -5.08 12.41 -2.80
C ASP A 129 -3.72 11.75 -2.45
N PRO A 130 -3.26 11.82 -1.18
CA PRO A 130 -1.99 11.24 -0.76
C PRO A 130 -1.97 9.70 -0.80
N LEU A 131 -3.10 9.05 -1.10
CA LEU A 131 -3.15 7.58 -1.21
C LEU A 131 -2.71 7.08 -2.58
N VAL A 132 -2.57 7.94 -3.58
CA VAL A 132 -2.41 7.52 -4.99
C VAL A 132 -1.29 8.23 -5.76
N ASN A 133 -0.75 9.34 -5.27
CA ASN A 133 0.00 10.29 -6.11
C ASN A 133 1.52 10.35 -5.90
N TRP A 134 2.07 9.69 -4.89
CA TRP A 134 3.50 9.77 -4.56
C TRP A 134 4.31 8.62 -5.18
N ASP A 135 5.61 8.85 -5.36
CA ASP A 135 6.57 7.93 -5.97
C ASP A 135 7.89 7.78 -5.20
N GLU A 136 8.87 7.11 -5.81
CA GLU A 136 10.19 6.91 -5.21
C GLU A 136 10.91 8.22 -4.83
N ASN A 137 10.65 9.33 -5.52
CA ASN A 137 11.30 10.61 -5.21
C ASN A 137 10.76 11.21 -3.90
N ASP A 138 9.47 11.03 -3.62
CA ASP A 138 8.86 11.45 -2.36
C ASP A 138 9.44 10.65 -1.20
N LEU A 139 9.67 9.34 -1.40
CA LEU A 139 10.37 8.51 -0.43
C LEU A 139 11.81 8.98 -0.21
N LEU A 140 12.57 9.24 -1.29
CA LEU A 140 13.94 9.76 -1.17
C LEU A 140 13.98 11.09 -0.41
N ALA A 141 13.08 12.01 -0.72
CA ALA A 141 12.98 13.30 -0.05
C ALA A 141 12.68 13.16 1.46
N ALA A 142 11.82 12.22 1.81
CA ALA A 142 11.38 12.03 3.19
C ALA A 142 12.37 11.21 4.04
N PHE A 143 13.16 10.30 3.44
CA PHE A 143 14.22 9.57 4.13
C PHE A 143 15.56 10.33 4.21
N GLY A 144 15.83 11.25 3.27
CA GLY A 144 17.07 12.03 3.23
C GLY A 144 18.22 11.33 2.49
N THR A 145 19.46 11.75 2.72
CA THR A 145 20.64 11.35 1.90
C THR A 145 21.26 10.00 2.24
N GLU A 146 20.92 9.40 3.38
CA GLU A 146 21.52 8.15 3.87
C GLU A 146 20.61 6.92 3.69
N VAL A 147 19.78 6.95 2.65
CA VAL A 147 18.84 5.88 2.31
C VAL A 147 19.26 5.19 1.02
N GLU A 148 19.19 3.87 1.04
CA GLU A 148 19.25 3.05 -0.15
C GLU A 148 17.82 2.67 -0.55
N ILE A 149 17.41 3.06 -1.76
CA ILE A 149 16.12 2.68 -2.33
C ILE A 149 16.35 1.91 -3.62
N LEU A 150 15.95 0.64 -3.62
CA LEU A 150 15.86 -0.20 -4.81
C LEU A 150 14.41 -0.28 -5.25
N VAL A 151 14.11 0.18 -6.46
CA VAL A 151 12.76 0.12 -7.02
C VAL A 151 12.68 -1.06 -7.99
N GLU A 152 11.76 -1.98 -7.73
CA GLU A 152 11.50 -3.11 -8.61
C GLU A 152 10.04 -3.14 -9.07
N GLN A 153 9.85 -3.56 -10.31
CA GLN A 153 8.54 -3.90 -10.84
C GLN A 153 8.31 -5.39 -10.66
N GLN A 154 7.25 -5.74 -9.92
CA GLN A 154 6.77 -7.10 -9.79
C GLN A 154 5.56 -7.30 -10.70
N VAL A 155 5.54 -8.45 -11.38
CA VAL A 155 4.39 -8.89 -12.17
C VAL A 155 3.89 -10.19 -11.56
N GLU A 156 2.61 -10.23 -11.20
CA GLU A 156 1.95 -11.42 -10.70
C GLU A 156 0.76 -11.81 -11.58
N GLU A 157 0.45 -13.10 -11.61
CA GLU A 157 -0.78 -13.59 -12.22
C GLU A 157 -1.93 -13.42 -11.22
N ARG A 158 -2.94 -12.65 -11.62
CA ARG A 158 -4.06 -12.32 -10.75
C ARG A 158 -5.39 -12.57 -11.45
N SER A 159 -6.33 -13.16 -10.72
CA SER A 159 -7.73 -13.22 -11.13
C SER A 159 -8.49 -12.01 -10.60
N VAL A 160 -9.29 -11.38 -11.46
CA VAL A 160 -10.19 -10.29 -11.08
C VAL A 160 -11.60 -10.86 -10.96
N THR A 161 -12.22 -10.72 -9.79
CA THR A 161 -13.57 -11.23 -9.55
C THR A 161 -14.63 -10.29 -10.10
N GLU A 162 -15.81 -10.83 -10.41
CA GLU A 162 -16.96 -10.02 -10.81
C GLU A 162 -17.32 -8.98 -9.74
N SER A 163 -17.32 -9.37 -8.46
CA SER A 163 -17.55 -8.47 -7.32
C SER A 163 -16.51 -7.36 -7.20
N GLN A 164 -15.29 -7.55 -7.71
CA GLN A 164 -14.27 -6.50 -7.74
C GLN A 164 -14.61 -5.47 -8.83
N ILE A 165 -15.03 -5.92 -10.02
CA ILE A 165 -15.47 -5.03 -11.09
C ILE A 165 -16.74 -4.28 -10.70
N GLU A 166 -17.70 -4.96 -10.06
CA GLU A 166 -18.90 -4.30 -9.55
C GLU A 166 -18.57 -3.16 -8.61
N ARG A 167 -17.64 -3.37 -7.65
CA ARG A 167 -17.19 -2.31 -6.75
C ARG A 167 -16.55 -1.13 -7.48
N TRP A 168 -15.78 -1.36 -8.54
CA TRP A 168 -15.22 -0.26 -9.34
C TRP A 168 -16.29 0.55 -10.06
N PHE A 169 -17.34 -0.11 -10.55
CA PHE A 169 -18.40 0.53 -11.35
C PHE A 169 -19.68 0.85 -10.57
N THR A 170 -19.67 0.74 -9.25
CA THR A 170 -20.77 1.16 -8.38
C THR A 170 -20.50 2.59 -7.96
N LEU A 171 -21.38 3.50 -8.38
CA LEU A 171 -21.34 4.89 -7.94
C LEU A 171 -21.52 4.91 -6.42
N ASP A 172 -20.58 5.54 -5.73
CA ASP A 172 -20.60 5.62 -4.27
C ASP A 172 -20.80 7.07 -3.84
N THR A 173 -21.76 7.28 -2.95
CA THR A 173 -22.00 8.59 -2.33
C THR A 173 -21.23 8.76 -1.01
N SER A 174 -20.36 7.80 -0.66
CA SER A 174 -19.53 7.83 0.54
C SER A 174 -18.33 8.77 0.41
N GLU A 175 -17.54 8.89 1.49
CA GLU A 175 -16.32 9.72 1.52
C GLU A 175 -15.24 9.29 0.52
N ARG A 176 -15.35 8.09 -0.08
CA ARG A 176 -14.37 7.59 -1.05
C ARG A 176 -14.98 7.44 -2.44
N VAL A 177 -14.50 8.28 -3.35
CA VAL A 177 -14.89 8.32 -4.76
C VAL A 177 -14.55 7.00 -5.44
N SER A 178 -15.52 6.35 -6.09
CA SER A 178 -15.30 5.13 -6.87
C SER A 178 -14.67 5.43 -8.23
N TYR A 179 -14.20 4.39 -8.92
CA TYR A 179 -13.70 4.53 -10.29
C TYR A 179 -14.78 5.05 -11.25
N ALA A 180 -16.03 4.58 -11.12
CA ALA A 180 -17.14 5.12 -11.89
C ALA A 180 -17.45 6.59 -11.58
N ASP A 181 -17.30 7.03 -10.33
CA ASP A 181 -17.53 8.43 -9.97
C ASP A 181 -16.52 9.35 -10.66
N HIS A 182 -15.25 8.95 -10.74
CA HIS A 182 -14.23 9.68 -11.52
C HIS A 182 -14.59 9.76 -13.01
N LEU A 183 -15.04 8.65 -13.61
CA LEU A 183 -15.45 8.62 -15.01
C LEU A 183 -16.64 9.55 -15.27
N VAL A 184 -17.67 9.52 -14.42
CA VAL A 184 -18.85 10.38 -14.55
C VAL A 184 -18.49 11.85 -14.34
N ALA A 185 -17.66 12.17 -13.35
CA ALA A 185 -17.19 13.53 -13.09
C ALA A 185 -16.42 14.12 -14.29
N ALA A 186 -15.71 13.28 -15.04
CA ALA A 186 -15.02 13.67 -16.27
C ALA A 186 -15.92 13.70 -17.53
N GLY A 187 -17.24 13.53 -17.37
CA GLY A 187 -18.20 13.62 -18.47
C GLY A 187 -18.36 12.34 -19.30
N ILE A 188 -17.97 11.17 -18.77
CA ILE A 188 -18.34 9.88 -19.38
C ILE A 188 -19.84 9.67 -19.15
N SER A 189 -20.60 9.56 -20.24
CA SER A 189 -22.05 9.39 -20.18
C SER A 189 -22.44 8.01 -19.64
N LYS A 190 -23.67 7.86 -19.15
CA LYS A 190 -24.17 6.57 -18.64
C LYS A 190 -24.04 5.41 -19.66
N PRO A 191 -24.40 5.58 -20.95
CA PRO A 191 -24.20 4.52 -21.95
C PRO A 191 -22.73 4.14 -22.15
N GLU A 192 -21.83 5.13 -22.12
CA GLU A 192 -20.38 4.91 -22.22
C GLU A 192 -19.84 4.20 -20.98
N LEU A 193 -20.29 4.57 -19.79
CA LEU A 193 -19.92 3.90 -18.54
C LEU A 193 -20.36 2.43 -18.54
N ASP A 194 -21.58 2.14 -18.99
CA ASP A 194 -22.09 0.78 -19.10
C ASP A 194 -21.33 -0.04 -20.16
N LEU A 195 -20.92 0.61 -21.27
CA LEU A 195 -20.03 -0.02 -22.25
C LEU A 195 -18.64 -0.32 -21.64
N THR A 196 -18.03 0.64 -20.96
CA THR A 196 -16.75 0.46 -20.27
C THR A 196 -16.82 -0.68 -19.26
N LYS A 197 -17.86 -0.73 -18.42
CA LYS A 197 -18.07 -1.85 -17.47
C LYS A 197 -18.12 -3.19 -18.20
N ARG A 198 -18.85 -3.30 -19.31
CA ARG A 198 -18.94 -4.53 -20.11
C ARG A 198 -17.59 -4.95 -20.69
N LEU A 199 -16.79 -4.00 -21.18
CA LEU A 199 -15.45 -4.28 -21.69
C LEU A 199 -14.53 -4.83 -20.59
N TYR A 200 -14.61 -4.27 -19.38
CA TYR A 200 -13.86 -4.76 -18.21
C TYR A 200 -14.34 -6.15 -17.80
N GLN A 201 -15.64 -6.39 -17.74
CA GLN A 201 -16.19 -7.71 -17.43
C GLN A 201 -15.72 -8.76 -18.44
N ARG A 202 -15.78 -8.46 -19.75
CA ARG A 202 -15.33 -9.35 -20.82
C ARG A 202 -13.84 -9.64 -20.75
N GLY A 203 -13.02 -8.62 -20.49
CA GLY A 203 -11.56 -8.72 -20.51
C GLY A 203 -10.95 -9.32 -19.24
N LEU A 204 -11.62 -9.19 -18.09
CA LEU A 204 -11.01 -9.47 -16.78
C LEU A 204 -11.68 -10.60 -16.00
N VAL A 205 -12.98 -10.84 -16.18
CA VAL A 205 -13.69 -11.89 -15.43
C VAL A 205 -13.29 -13.26 -15.98
N SER A 206 -12.99 -14.19 -15.08
CA SER A 206 -12.53 -15.55 -15.41
C SER A 206 -11.23 -15.59 -16.22
N GLN A 207 -10.51 -14.47 -16.29
CA GLN A 207 -9.18 -14.36 -16.89
C GLN A 207 -8.12 -14.21 -15.80
N VAL A 208 -6.93 -14.71 -16.10
CA VAL A 208 -5.73 -14.43 -15.32
C VAL A 208 -5.00 -13.31 -16.04
N VAL A 209 -4.89 -12.16 -15.39
CA VAL A 209 -4.20 -10.99 -15.93
C VAL A 209 -2.81 -10.85 -15.33
N ARG A 210 -1.87 -10.31 -16.11
CA ARG A 210 -0.57 -9.89 -15.60
C ARG A 210 -0.75 -8.58 -14.86
N TRP A 211 -0.69 -8.64 -13.54
CA TRP A 211 -0.85 -7.50 -12.66
C TRP A 211 0.53 -6.95 -12.26
N GLU A 212 0.76 -5.69 -12.59
CA GLU A 212 2.00 -4.98 -12.35
C GLU A 212 1.90 -4.16 -11.07
N THR A 213 2.95 -4.20 -10.26
CA THR A 213 3.07 -3.41 -9.03
C THR A 213 4.51 -3.00 -8.86
N LYS A 214 4.75 -1.72 -8.55
CA LYS A 214 6.08 -1.20 -8.25
C LYS A 214 6.30 -1.18 -6.74
N PHE A 215 7.40 -1.75 -6.29
CA PHE A 215 7.82 -1.75 -4.89
C PHE A 215 9.13 -0.98 -4.73
N ALA A 216 9.21 -0.17 -3.70
CA ALA A 216 10.45 0.37 -3.16
C ALA A 216 10.92 -0.52 -2.00
N TYR A 217 12.10 -1.11 -2.15
CA TYR A 217 12.86 -1.74 -1.08
C TYR A 217 13.78 -0.68 -0.49
N ILE A 218 13.55 -0.34 0.76
CA ILE A 218 14.17 0.80 1.43
C ILE A 218 15.02 0.27 2.56
N THR A 219 16.30 0.61 2.56
CA THR A 219 17.23 0.31 3.65
C THR A 219 17.89 1.59 4.13
N THR A 220 17.91 1.80 5.44
CA THR A 220 18.66 2.93 6.04
C THR A 220 19.15 2.57 7.44
N SER A 221 20.27 3.15 7.84
CA SER A 221 20.85 2.99 9.18
C SER A 221 20.29 4.02 10.17
N LYS A 222 20.63 3.84 11.45
CA LYS A 222 20.26 4.79 12.50
C LYS A 222 20.85 6.20 12.31
N GLN A 223 22.02 6.33 11.67
CA GLN A 223 22.74 7.60 11.51
C GLN A 223 21.91 8.68 10.80
#